data_AF-H6V3R1-F1
#
_entry.id   AF-H6V3R1-F1
#
_cell.length_a   1.000
_cell.length_b   1.000
_cell.length_c   1.000
_cell.angle_alpha   90.00
_cell.angle_beta   90.00
_cell.angle_gamma   90.00
#
_symmetry.space_group_name_H-M   'P 1'
#
loop_
_entity.id
_entity.type
_entity.pdbx_description
1 polymer ?
#
loop_
_entity_poly.entity_id
_entity_poly.type
_entity_poly.pdbx_seq_one_letter_code
_entity_poly.pdbx_strand_id
1 'polypeptide(L)'
;TQNQAFSAIVFMYKHVLDRDPGQFNAVRAKRPQRLPVVLSRREVREILARMRGVYRLMAEVMYGGGLRLRGCCQLRMQDVDLERQQIMVRQGKGRKDRATILPAACIETMDQQLTWRRTIHQQDLADGQGRVELPYAMERKCPQAAWSLGWQFVFASHKLSLDPRTGRTGRHYVHPSSLQRAIKQAVRAAGIVKRVTSHTFRHRFATHLL
;
A
#
# COMPACT_ATOMS: atom_id res chain seq x y z
N THR A 1 -6.57 20.57 8.10
CA THR A 1 -6.45 20.81 9.57
C THR A 1 -5.55 22.00 9.82
N GLN A 2 -5.74 22.75 10.91
CA GLN A 2 -4.93 23.93 11.27
C GLN A 2 -3.41 23.69 11.15
N ASN A 3 -2.90 22.58 11.69
CA ASN A 3 -1.47 22.25 11.60
C ASN A 3 -0.98 22.01 10.15
N GLN A 4 -1.84 21.51 9.26
CA GLN A 4 -1.50 21.31 7.85
C GLN A 4 -1.50 22.64 7.09
N ALA A 5 -2.48 23.51 7.37
CA ALA A 5 -2.53 24.86 6.80
C ALA A 5 -1.32 25.69 7.26
N PHE A 6 -1.00 25.64 8.55
CA PHE A 6 0.21 26.26 9.09
C PHE A 6 1.47 25.76 8.38
N SER A 7 1.64 24.45 8.24
CA SER A 7 2.79 23.89 7.52
C SER A 7 2.82 24.28 6.04
N ALA A 8 1.67 24.43 5.38
CA ALA A 8 1.59 24.88 3.99
C ALA A 8 1.99 26.36 3.85
N ILE A 9 1.55 27.22 4.76
CA ILE A 9 1.92 28.65 4.78
C ILE A 9 3.42 28.82 5.04
N VAL A 10 3.96 28.12 6.03
CA VAL A 10 5.41 28.12 6.30
C VAL A 10 6.19 27.63 5.08
N PHE A 11 5.74 26.57 4.41
CA PHE A 11 6.37 26.07 3.20
C PHE A 11 6.34 27.11 2.07
N MET A 12 5.20 27.77 1.84
CA MET A 12 5.05 28.81 0.82
C MET A 12 6.02 29.97 1.03
N TYR A 13 6.08 30.52 2.25
CA TYR A 13 6.99 31.62 2.56
C TYR A 13 8.45 31.21 2.37
N LYS A 14 8.82 30.05 2.93
CA LYS A 14 10.23 29.64 3.00
C LYS A 14 10.78 29.08 1.68
N HIS A 15 9.96 28.44 0.85
CA HIS A 15 10.42 27.70 -0.33
C HIS A 15 9.87 28.19 -1.65
N VAL A 16 8.80 29.00 -1.65
CA VAL A 16 8.21 29.56 -2.88
C VAL A 16 8.50 31.05 -2.98
N LEU A 17 8.33 31.79 -1.87
CA LEU A 17 8.52 33.24 -1.83
C LEU A 17 9.92 33.68 -1.38
N ASP A 18 10.76 32.73 -0.96
CA ASP A 18 12.11 32.94 -0.41
C ASP A 18 12.17 34.06 0.65
N ARG A 19 11.16 34.07 1.53
CA ARG A 19 11.02 35.04 2.61
C ARG A 19 11.01 34.31 3.95
N ASP A 20 11.66 34.90 4.95
CA ASP A 20 11.55 34.42 6.32
C ASP A 20 10.09 34.56 6.78
N PRO A 21 9.41 33.45 7.15
CA PRO A 21 8.08 33.53 7.70
C PRO A 21 7.98 34.31 9.02
N GLY A 22 9.11 34.56 9.71
CA GLY A 22 9.14 35.16 11.04
C GLY A 22 8.63 34.20 12.13
N GLN A 23 8.53 34.70 13.37
CA GLN A 23 8.01 33.93 14.49
C GLN A 23 6.48 33.93 14.49
N PHE A 24 5.88 32.76 14.23
CA PHE A 24 4.46 32.56 14.42
C PHE A 24 4.17 31.99 15.82
N ASN A 25 3.51 32.79 16.66
CA ASN A 25 2.89 32.30 17.91
C ASN A 25 1.58 31.54 17.61
N ALA A 26 1.66 30.47 16.82
CA ALA A 26 0.51 29.64 16.51
C ALA A 26 0.36 28.54 17.56
N VAL A 27 -0.73 28.58 18.34
CA VAL A 27 -1.14 27.47 19.21
C VAL A 27 -1.40 26.24 18.34
N ARG A 28 -0.48 25.27 18.37
CA ARG A 28 -0.63 24.02 17.65
C ARG A 28 -1.81 23.25 18.23
N ALA A 29 -2.79 22.93 17.40
CA ALA A 29 -3.88 22.04 17.81
C ALA A 29 -3.27 20.69 18.25
N LYS A 30 -3.39 20.37 19.55
CA LYS A 30 -3.04 19.05 20.09
C LYS A 30 -4.04 18.05 19.52
N ARG A 31 -3.55 17.03 18.81
CA ARG A 31 -4.41 15.91 18.40
C ARG A 31 -4.71 15.07 19.65
N PRO A 32 -5.98 14.78 19.96
CA PRO A 32 -6.31 13.85 21.03
C PRO A 32 -5.64 12.50 20.74
N GLN A 33 -4.82 12.01 21.67
CA GLN A 33 -4.29 10.66 21.60
C GLN A 33 -5.44 9.69 21.89
N ARG A 34 -5.86 8.95 20.86
CA ARG A 34 -6.85 7.88 21.04
C ARG A 34 -6.09 6.56 21.18
N LEU A 35 -6.48 5.76 22.16
CA LEU A 35 -5.95 4.40 22.30
C LEU A 35 -6.19 3.61 21.00
N PRO A 36 -5.19 2.84 20.54
CA PRO A 36 -5.35 2.02 19.35
C PRO A 36 -6.46 0.99 19.59
N VAL A 37 -7.37 0.85 18.62
CA VAL A 37 -8.35 -0.23 18.63
C VAL A 37 -7.60 -1.54 18.41
N VAL A 38 -7.83 -2.52 19.30
CA VAL A 38 -7.22 -3.85 19.20
C VAL A 38 -8.27 -4.90 18.84
N LEU A 39 -7.99 -5.67 17.78
CA LEU A 39 -8.78 -6.82 17.37
C LEU A 39 -8.20 -8.10 17.97
N SER A 40 -9.08 -8.99 18.44
CA SER A 40 -8.75 -10.35 18.81
C SER A 40 -8.50 -11.23 17.58
N ARG A 41 -7.81 -12.37 17.76
CA ARG A 41 -7.60 -13.36 16.68
C ARG A 41 -8.94 -13.83 16.06
N ARG A 42 -9.96 -14.02 16.90
CA ARG A 42 -11.31 -14.40 16.47
C ARG A 42 -11.92 -13.33 15.57
N GLU A 43 -11.92 -12.07 16.01
CA GLU A 43 -12.45 -10.95 15.21
C GLU A 43 -11.75 -10.82 13.86
N VAL A 44 -10.42 -10.95 13.82
CA VAL A 44 -9.68 -10.91 12.55
C VAL A 44 -10.12 -12.05 11.62
N ARG A 45 -10.22 -13.28 12.15
CA ARG A 45 -10.66 -14.44 11.38
C ARG A 45 -12.06 -14.24 10.80
N GLU A 46 -13.00 -13.75 11.60
CA GLU A 46 -14.37 -13.43 11.15
C GLU A 46 -14.38 -12.40 10.02
N ILE A 47 -13.56 -11.35 10.12
CA ILE A 47 -13.48 -10.33 9.05
C ILE A 47 -12.91 -10.95 7.77
N LEU A 48 -11.78 -11.66 7.87
CA LEU A 48 -11.12 -12.26 6.70
C LEU A 48 -12.01 -13.30 6.01
N ALA A 49 -12.80 -14.06 6.78
CA ALA A 49 -13.76 -15.02 6.24
C ALA A 49 -14.88 -14.37 5.39
N ARG A 50 -15.17 -13.09 5.63
CA ARG A 50 -16.14 -12.30 4.83
C ARG A 50 -15.51 -11.56 3.65
N MET A 51 -14.19 -11.62 3.50
CA MET A 51 -13.47 -11.05 2.35
C MET A 51 -13.26 -12.13 1.28
N ARG A 52 -13.13 -11.71 0.01
CA ARG A 52 -12.93 -12.62 -1.13
C ARG A 52 -11.90 -12.07 -2.11
N GLY A 53 -11.32 -12.97 -2.90
CA GLY A 53 -10.39 -12.65 -3.99
C GLY A 53 -9.19 -11.81 -3.55
N VAL A 54 -8.74 -10.92 -4.44
CA VAL A 54 -7.55 -10.09 -4.24
C VAL A 54 -7.59 -9.27 -2.95
N TYR A 55 -8.76 -8.77 -2.54
CA TYR A 55 -8.86 -7.96 -1.33
C TYR A 55 -8.66 -8.77 -0.05
N ARG A 56 -9.05 -10.06 -0.05
CA ARG A 56 -8.75 -10.97 1.06
C ARG A 56 -7.24 -11.22 1.15
N LEU A 57 -6.60 -11.56 0.03
CA LEU A 57 -5.14 -11.75 -0.02
C LEU A 57 -4.40 -10.50 0.48
N MET A 58 -4.78 -9.31 0.01
CA MET A 58 -4.19 -8.06 0.48
C MET A 58 -4.38 -7.86 2.00
N ALA A 59 -5.56 -8.18 2.55
CA ALA A 59 -5.82 -8.06 3.98
C ALA A 59 -5.01 -9.08 4.82
N GLU A 60 -4.87 -10.32 4.33
CA GLU A 60 -4.03 -11.36 4.94
C GLU A 60 -2.56 -10.95 4.97
N VAL A 61 -2.03 -10.46 3.86
CA VAL A 61 -0.66 -9.94 3.76
C VAL A 61 -0.46 -8.71 4.66
N MET A 62 -1.43 -7.80 4.72
CA MET A 62 -1.36 -6.66 5.63
C MET A 62 -1.36 -7.06 7.10
N TYR A 63 -2.17 -8.06 7.47
CA TYR A 63 -2.29 -8.56 8.83
C TYR A 63 -1.08 -9.40 9.25
N GLY A 64 -0.68 -10.36 8.43
CA GLY A 64 0.36 -11.32 8.79
C GLY A 64 1.78 -10.91 8.37
N GLY A 65 1.94 -9.96 7.45
CA GLY A 65 3.23 -9.32 7.14
C GLY A 65 3.36 -7.91 7.72
N GLY A 66 2.32 -7.43 8.40
CA GLY A 66 2.33 -6.08 8.96
C GLY A 66 2.63 -5.00 7.91
N LEU A 67 2.12 -5.10 6.69
CA LEU A 67 2.29 -4.07 5.65
C LEU A 67 1.42 -2.83 5.94
N ARG A 68 1.85 -1.65 5.49
CA ARG A 68 0.97 -0.46 5.47
C ARG A 68 0.04 -0.59 4.27
N LEU A 69 -1.14 0.03 4.33
CA LEU A 69 -2.10 0.05 3.22
C LEU A 69 -1.43 0.39 1.88
N ARG A 70 -0.74 1.54 1.82
CA ARG A 70 -0.06 1.97 0.60
C ARG A 70 1.06 1.02 0.18
N GLY A 71 1.85 0.52 1.14
CA GLY A 71 2.93 -0.43 0.85
C GLY A 71 2.41 -1.77 0.31
N CYS A 72 1.27 -2.25 0.79
CA CYS A 72 0.59 -3.43 0.23
C CYS A 72 0.11 -3.17 -1.19
N CYS A 73 -0.62 -2.07 -1.42
CA CYS A 73 -1.07 -1.71 -2.75
C CYS A 73 0.08 -1.56 -3.76
N GLN A 74 1.20 -0.96 -3.34
CA GLN A 74 2.34 -0.66 -4.21
C GLN A 74 3.36 -1.80 -4.33
N LEU A 75 3.07 -2.97 -3.78
CA LEU A 75 3.97 -4.12 -3.80
C LEU A 75 4.31 -4.51 -5.25
N ARG A 76 5.61 -4.68 -5.53
CA ARG A 76 6.10 -5.07 -6.87
C ARG A 76 6.36 -6.57 -6.94
N MET A 77 6.35 -7.14 -8.14
CA MET A 77 6.59 -8.58 -8.36
C MET A 77 7.93 -9.03 -7.76
N GLN A 78 8.98 -8.23 -7.94
CA GLN A 78 10.33 -8.53 -7.42
C GLN A 78 10.46 -8.43 -5.88
N ASP A 79 9.46 -7.86 -5.22
CA ASP A 79 9.49 -7.70 -3.77
C ASP A 79 8.88 -8.91 -3.03
N VAL A 80 8.37 -9.91 -3.76
CA VAL A 80 7.79 -11.13 -3.18
C VAL A 80 8.72 -12.32 -3.42
N ASP A 81 9.17 -12.94 -2.34
CA ASP A 81 9.97 -14.15 -2.34
C ASP A 81 9.15 -15.27 -1.70
N LEU A 82 8.63 -16.18 -2.54
CA LEU A 82 7.79 -17.29 -2.10
C LEU A 82 8.60 -18.38 -1.38
N GLU A 83 9.83 -18.63 -1.83
CA GLU A 83 10.71 -19.66 -1.25
C GLU A 83 11.11 -19.29 0.17
N ARG A 84 11.55 -18.04 0.38
CA ARG A 84 11.93 -17.53 1.70
C ARG A 84 10.75 -17.06 2.52
N GLN A 85 9.53 -17.09 1.96
CA GLN A 85 8.31 -16.58 2.57
C GLN A 85 8.48 -15.15 3.08
N GLN A 86 9.00 -14.27 2.22
CA GLN A 86 9.37 -12.91 2.56
C GLN A 86 8.81 -11.89 1.58
N ILE A 87 8.52 -10.71 2.12
CA ILE A 87 8.17 -9.51 1.36
C ILE A 87 9.20 -8.42 1.64
N MET A 88 9.82 -7.88 0.60
CA MET A 88 10.68 -6.72 0.68
C MET A 88 9.86 -5.44 0.68
N VAL A 89 9.89 -4.70 1.77
CA VAL A 89 9.24 -3.38 1.86
C VAL A 89 10.24 -2.31 1.50
N ARG A 90 10.14 -1.83 0.25
CA ARG A 90 10.97 -0.74 -0.28
C ARG A 90 10.56 0.61 0.30
N GLN A 91 11.54 1.47 0.56
CA GLN A 91 11.32 2.84 1.07
C GLN A 91 10.47 2.92 2.35
N GLY A 92 10.84 2.13 3.36
CA GLY A 92 10.32 2.27 4.71
C GLY A 92 10.61 3.63 5.34
N LYS A 93 10.16 3.83 6.59
CA LYS A 93 10.49 5.07 7.36
C LYS A 93 12.02 5.23 7.37
N GLY A 94 12.53 6.37 6.89
CA GLY A 94 13.97 6.64 6.78
C GLY A 94 14.65 6.15 5.48
N ARG A 95 13.88 5.82 4.42
CA ARG A 95 14.39 5.31 3.13
C ARG A 95 15.20 4.01 3.23
N LYS A 96 15.00 3.25 4.31
CA LYS A 96 15.59 1.92 4.47
C LYS A 96 14.61 0.86 3.99
N ASP A 97 15.15 -0.10 3.25
CA ASP A 97 14.44 -1.31 2.89
C ASP A 97 14.42 -2.26 4.09
N ARG A 98 13.37 -3.08 4.19
CA ARG A 98 13.30 -4.14 5.19
C ARG A 98 12.57 -5.35 4.64
N ALA A 99 12.97 -6.53 5.05
CA ALA A 99 12.17 -7.73 4.85
C ALA A 99 11.05 -7.82 5.90
N THR A 100 9.92 -8.41 5.51
CA THR A 100 8.86 -8.84 6.41
C THR A 100 8.32 -10.18 5.98
N ILE A 101 7.50 -10.80 6.82
CA ILE A 101 7.03 -12.18 6.63
C ILE A 101 5.90 -12.18 5.60
N LEU A 102 5.95 -13.13 4.66
CA LEU A 102 4.79 -13.56 3.88
C LEU A 102 4.11 -14.71 4.64
N PRO A 103 2.87 -14.56 5.12
CA PRO A 103 2.20 -15.61 5.88
C PRO A 103 2.03 -16.90 5.06
N ALA A 104 2.39 -18.05 5.65
CA ALA A 104 2.25 -19.35 5.00
C ALA A 104 0.84 -19.61 4.45
N ALA A 105 -0.19 -19.18 5.19
CA ALA A 105 -1.60 -19.34 4.82
C ALA A 105 -2.00 -18.63 3.52
N CYS A 106 -1.20 -17.68 3.01
CA CYS A 106 -1.50 -16.95 1.77
C CYS A 106 -0.50 -17.21 0.65
N ILE A 107 0.45 -18.15 0.82
CA ILE A 107 1.47 -18.45 -0.21
C ILE A 107 0.83 -18.95 -1.50
N GLU A 108 -0.07 -19.92 -1.42
CA GLU A 108 -0.74 -20.49 -2.60
C GLU A 108 -1.53 -19.43 -3.37
N THR A 109 -2.34 -18.63 -2.65
CA THR A 109 -3.11 -17.54 -3.26
C THR A 109 -2.20 -16.43 -3.80
N MET A 110 -1.06 -16.17 -3.16
CA MET A 110 -0.06 -15.23 -3.67
C MET A 110 0.57 -15.75 -4.96
N ASP A 111 0.94 -17.03 -5.05
CA ASP A 111 1.49 -17.60 -6.27
C ASP A 111 0.49 -17.55 -7.44
N GLN A 112 -0.78 -17.86 -7.17
CA GLN A 112 -1.87 -17.67 -8.14
C GLN A 112 -1.97 -16.22 -8.61
N GLN A 113 -1.86 -15.25 -7.69
CA GLN A 113 -1.88 -13.82 -8.02
C GLN A 113 -0.67 -13.40 -8.87
N LEU A 114 0.53 -13.91 -8.56
CA LEU A 114 1.75 -13.63 -9.31
C LEU A 114 1.66 -14.23 -10.72
N THR A 115 1.16 -15.45 -10.84
CA THR A 115 0.93 -16.12 -12.12
C THR A 115 -0.10 -15.38 -12.96
N TRP A 116 -1.24 -14.99 -12.38
CA TRP A 116 -2.21 -14.13 -13.06
C TRP A 116 -1.56 -12.82 -13.54
N ARG A 117 -0.74 -12.16 -12.70
CA ARG A 117 -0.09 -10.92 -13.12
C ARG A 117 0.91 -11.12 -14.25
N ARG A 118 1.65 -12.24 -14.29
CA ARG A 118 2.54 -12.60 -15.41
C ARG A 118 1.76 -12.68 -16.72
N THR A 119 0.64 -13.39 -16.74
CA THR A 119 -0.19 -13.55 -17.93
C THR A 119 -0.74 -12.21 -18.42
N ILE A 120 -1.31 -11.39 -17.52
CA ILE A 120 -1.82 -10.08 -17.90
C ILE A 120 -0.68 -9.17 -18.39
N HIS A 121 0.51 -9.23 -17.79
CA HIS A 121 1.64 -8.42 -18.23
C HIS A 121 2.11 -8.80 -19.64
N GLN A 122 2.13 -10.09 -19.97
CA GLN A 122 2.44 -10.56 -21.32
C GLN A 122 1.44 -10.03 -22.36
N GLN A 123 0.14 -10.02 -22.02
CA GLN A 123 -0.90 -9.41 -22.86
C GLN A 123 -0.69 -7.91 -23.00
N ASP A 124 -0.49 -7.20 -21.88
CA ASP A 124 -0.23 -5.75 -21.89
C ASP A 124 1.00 -5.42 -22.76
N LEU A 125 2.06 -6.26 -22.73
CA LEU A 125 3.23 -6.10 -23.57
C LEU A 125 2.93 -6.27 -25.06
N ALA A 126 2.13 -7.28 -25.43
CA ALA A 126 1.69 -7.49 -26.81
C ALA A 126 0.86 -6.31 -27.34
N ASP A 127 0.06 -5.68 -26.47
CA ASP A 127 -0.75 -4.51 -26.78
C ASP A 127 0.04 -3.18 -26.73
N GLY A 128 1.34 -3.22 -26.44
CA GLY A 128 2.20 -2.03 -26.31
C GLY A 128 1.96 -1.20 -25.04
N GLN A 129 1.27 -1.75 -24.05
CA GLN A 129 0.80 -1.09 -22.83
C GLN A 129 1.38 -1.70 -21.53
N GLY A 130 2.38 -2.58 -21.65
CA GLY A 130 3.06 -3.25 -20.52
C GLY A 130 3.95 -2.35 -19.66
N ARG A 131 3.91 -1.03 -19.85
CA ARG A 131 4.70 -0.08 -19.08
C ARG A 131 4.08 0.19 -17.70
N VAL A 132 4.92 0.38 -16.70
CA VAL A 132 4.51 0.86 -15.36
C VAL A 132 5.23 2.14 -14.94
N GLU A 133 4.61 2.92 -14.05
CA GLU A 133 5.26 4.05 -13.38
C GLU A 133 6.45 3.56 -12.52
N LEU A 134 7.60 4.21 -12.71
CA LEU A 134 8.80 4.00 -11.93
C LEU A 134 9.08 5.18 -10.97
N PRO A 135 9.77 4.95 -9.85
CA PRO A 135 10.33 6.05 -9.06
C PRO A 135 11.27 6.92 -9.91
N TYR A 136 11.23 8.24 -9.72
CA TYR A 136 12.00 9.22 -10.53
C TYR A 136 13.46 8.84 -10.79
N ALA A 137 14.19 8.48 -9.73
CA ALA A 137 15.60 8.11 -9.86
C ALA A 137 15.80 6.85 -10.72
N MET A 138 14.86 5.90 -10.68
CA MET A 138 14.91 4.68 -11.47
C MET A 138 14.52 4.94 -12.92
N GLU A 139 13.48 5.73 -13.15
CA GLU A 139 13.06 6.13 -14.50
C GLU A 139 14.19 6.79 -15.28
N ARG A 140 14.99 7.65 -14.61
CA ARG A 140 16.16 8.29 -15.21
C ARG A 140 17.33 7.34 -15.45
N LYS A 141 17.63 6.45 -14.49
CA LYS A 141 18.80 5.56 -14.56
C LYS A 141 18.59 4.34 -15.45
N CYS A 142 17.39 3.77 -15.45
CA CYS A 142 17.05 2.59 -16.21
C CYS A 142 15.57 2.67 -16.64
N PRO A 143 15.25 3.44 -17.69
CA PRO A 143 13.86 3.60 -18.16
C PRO A 143 13.25 2.27 -18.64
N GLN A 144 14.08 1.35 -19.15
CA GLN A 144 13.64 0.03 -19.61
C GLN A 144 13.08 -0.85 -18.50
N ALA A 145 13.44 -0.58 -17.24
CA ALA A 145 12.89 -1.28 -16.08
C ALA A 145 11.36 -1.17 -15.99
N ALA A 146 10.75 -0.15 -16.61
CA ALA A 146 9.30 0.06 -16.62
C ALA A 146 8.53 -1.06 -17.36
N TRP A 147 9.21 -1.80 -18.24
CA TRP A 147 8.64 -2.88 -19.04
C TRP A 147 8.91 -4.26 -18.44
N SER A 148 9.83 -4.35 -17.49
CA SER A 148 10.19 -5.63 -16.90
C SER A 148 9.14 -6.08 -15.89
N LEU A 149 8.98 -7.40 -15.81
CA LEU A 149 8.01 -8.03 -14.92
C LEU A 149 8.25 -7.66 -13.45
N GLY A 150 9.52 -7.62 -13.02
CA GLY A 150 9.90 -7.36 -11.62
C GLY A 150 9.34 -6.05 -11.07
N TRP A 151 9.24 -5.02 -11.91
CA TRP A 151 8.72 -3.71 -11.53
C TRP A 151 7.19 -3.61 -11.63
N GLN A 152 6.49 -4.61 -12.15
CA GLN A 152 5.04 -4.57 -12.21
C GLN A 152 4.43 -4.67 -10.81
N PHE A 153 3.25 -4.07 -10.62
CA PHE A 153 2.52 -4.22 -9.37
C PHE A 153 1.94 -5.63 -9.26
N VAL A 154 2.09 -6.27 -8.09
CA VAL A 154 1.43 -7.55 -7.77
C VAL A 154 -0.08 -7.36 -7.83
N PHE A 155 -0.58 -6.30 -7.19
CA PHE A 155 -1.99 -5.95 -7.15
C PHE A 155 -2.28 -4.84 -8.16
N ALA A 156 -2.20 -5.18 -9.46
CA ALA A 156 -2.53 -4.28 -10.54
C ALA A 156 -4.05 -4.06 -10.68
N SER A 157 -4.45 -2.87 -11.10
CA SER A 157 -5.82 -2.56 -11.50
C SER A 157 -6.20 -3.35 -12.75
N HIS A 158 -7.45 -3.82 -12.79
CA HIS A 158 -8.03 -4.46 -13.98
C HIS A 158 -8.15 -3.49 -15.17
N LYS A 159 -8.24 -2.19 -14.89
CA LYS A 159 -8.28 -1.15 -15.92
C LYS A 159 -6.93 -0.49 -16.04
N LEU A 160 -6.56 -0.20 -17.29
CA LEU A 160 -5.47 0.69 -17.62
C LEU A 160 -5.82 2.12 -17.22
N SER A 161 -4.79 2.90 -16.96
CA SER A 161 -4.92 4.30 -16.59
C SER A 161 -3.85 5.12 -17.30
N LEU A 162 -4.20 6.36 -17.64
CA LEU A 162 -3.25 7.35 -18.12
C LEU A 162 -2.48 7.92 -16.92
N ASP A 163 -1.15 7.90 -16.98
CA ASP A 163 -0.31 8.59 -16.02
C ASP A 163 -0.40 10.12 -16.27
N PRO A 164 -0.91 10.93 -15.33
CA PRO A 164 -1.07 12.37 -15.53
C PRO A 164 0.26 13.12 -15.63
N ARG A 165 1.37 12.53 -15.19
CA ARG A 165 2.71 13.17 -15.25
C ARG A 165 3.37 12.95 -16.60
N THR A 166 3.18 11.78 -17.21
CA THR A 166 3.91 11.37 -18.41
C THR A 166 3.01 11.21 -19.64
N GLY A 167 1.69 11.22 -19.49
CA GLY A 167 0.73 10.98 -20.56
C GLY A 167 0.77 9.55 -21.12
N ARG A 168 1.42 8.61 -20.42
CA ARG A 168 1.59 7.24 -20.87
C ARG A 168 0.55 6.32 -20.23
N THR A 169 0.02 5.40 -21.01
CA THR A 169 -0.94 4.39 -20.54
C THR A 169 -0.21 3.22 -19.91
N GLY A 170 -0.74 2.73 -18.79
CA GLY A 170 -0.24 1.53 -18.13
C GLY A 170 -1.14 1.10 -16.98
N ARG A 171 -0.84 -0.06 -16.38
CA ARG A 171 -1.57 -0.53 -15.20
C ARG A 171 -1.00 0.10 -13.94
N HIS A 172 -1.86 0.82 -13.24
CA HIS A 172 -1.57 1.28 -11.89
C HIS A 172 -2.00 0.23 -10.84
N TYR A 173 -1.51 0.34 -9.61
CA TYR A 173 -1.97 -0.53 -8.53
C TYR A 173 -3.43 -0.27 -8.14
N VAL A 174 -4.06 -1.29 -7.55
CA VAL A 174 -5.40 -1.23 -6.94
C VAL A 174 -5.51 -0.04 -5.99
N HIS A 175 -6.48 0.84 -6.24
CA HIS A 175 -6.62 2.05 -5.45
C HIS A 175 -6.87 1.74 -3.95
N PRO A 176 -6.18 2.42 -3.01
CA PRO A 176 -6.27 2.11 -1.58
C PRO A 176 -7.70 2.18 -1.01
N SER A 177 -8.54 3.06 -1.55
CA SER A 177 -9.93 3.19 -1.10
C SER A 177 -10.77 1.94 -1.39
N SER A 178 -10.45 1.17 -2.44
CA SER A 178 -11.14 -0.07 -2.76
C SER A 178 -10.91 -1.13 -1.69
N LEU A 179 -9.65 -1.31 -1.26
CA LEU A 179 -9.32 -2.21 -0.16
C LEU A 179 -9.92 -1.73 1.17
N GLN A 180 -9.86 -0.42 1.46
CA GLN A 180 -10.49 0.13 2.66
C GLN A 180 -12.01 -0.11 2.69
N ARG A 181 -12.67 0.03 1.54
CA ARG A 181 -14.11 -0.24 1.39
C ARG A 181 -14.42 -1.71 1.62
N ALA A 182 -13.64 -2.62 1.03
CA ALA A 182 -13.78 -4.06 1.22
C ALA A 182 -13.61 -4.45 2.71
N ILE A 183 -12.59 -3.91 3.39
CA ILE A 183 -12.40 -4.12 4.83
C ILE A 183 -13.61 -3.59 5.62
N LYS A 184 -14.08 -2.37 5.33
CA LYS A 184 -15.23 -1.78 6.03
C LYS A 184 -16.51 -2.62 5.86
N GLN A 185 -16.75 -3.13 4.66
CA GLN A 185 -17.88 -4.01 4.37
C GLN A 185 -17.77 -5.33 5.14
N ALA A 186 -16.59 -5.95 5.14
CA ALA A 186 -16.36 -7.20 5.87
C ALA A 186 -16.50 -7.03 7.40
N VAL A 187 -16.01 -5.92 7.96
CA VAL A 187 -16.17 -5.57 9.38
C VAL A 187 -17.66 -5.43 9.75
N ARG A 188 -18.44 -4.74 8.90
CA ARG A 188 -19.89 -4.60 9.10
C ARG A 188 -20.59 -5.95 9.02
N ALA A 189 -20.23 -6.78 8.05
CA ALA A 189 -20.81 -8.11 7.87
C ALA A 189 -20.47 -9.09 9.01
N ALA A 190 -19.30 -8.90 9.65
CA ALA A 190 -18.88 -9.67 10.82
C ALA A 190 -19.53 -9.19 12.14
N GLY A 191 -20.37 -8.14 12.12
CA GLY A 191 -21.03 -7.61 13.31
C GLY A 191 -20.07 -6.93 14.30
N ILE A 192 -18.88 -6.53 13.86
CA ILE A 192 -17.88 -5.93 14.75
C ILE A 192 -18.17 -4.44 14.92
N VAL A 193 -18.53 -4.05 16.14
CA VAL A 193 -18.85 -2.66 16.51
C VAL A 193 -17.63 -1.75 16.64
N LYS A 194 -16.44 -2.33 16.82
CA LYS A 194 -15.18 -1.59 16.96
C LYS A 194 -14.88 -0.82 15.67
N ARG A 195 -14.29 0.38 15.81
CA ARG A 195 -13.84 1.16 14.66
C ARG A 195 -12.58 0.54 14.04
N VAL A 196 -12.78 -0.36 13.08
CA VAL A 196 -11.69 -1.02 12.36
C VAL A 196 -11.31 -0.24 11.11
N THR A 197 -10.01 -0.05 10.91
CA THR A 197 -9.42 0.55 9.72
C THR A 197 -8.29 -0.33 9.19
N SER A 198 -7.76 -0.01 8.01
CA SER A 198 -6.55 -0.66 7.48
C SER A 198 -5.34 -0.57 8.42
N HIS A 199 -5.27 0.47 9.26
CA HIS A 199 -4.22 0.61 10.28
C HIS A 199 -4.42 -0.32 11.47
N THR A 200 -5.67 -0.61 11.83
CA THR A 200 -6.04 -1.56 12.90
C THR A 200 -5.55 -2.97 12.57
N PHE A 201 -5.70 -3.39 11.31
CA PHE A 201 -5.20 -4.70 10.83
C PHE A 201 -3.69 -4.86 11.00
N ARG A 202 -2.91 -3.85 10.62
CA ARG A 202 -1.45 -3.85 10.78
C ARG A 202 -1.04 -3.86 12.26
N HIS A 203 -1.71 -3.07 13.10
CA HIS A 203 -1.29 -2.85 14.49
C HIS A 203 -1.24 -4.15 15.29
N ARG A 204 -2.06 -5.15 14.94
CA ARG A 204 -2.10 -6.42 15.66
C ARG A 204 -1.06 -7.45 15.23
N PHE A 205 -0.43 -7.32 14.06
CA PHE A 205 0.76 -8.11 13.70
C PHE A 205 1.84 -7.98 14.79
N ALA A 206 2.19 -6.73 15.12
CA ALA A 206 3.23 -6.41 16.08
C ALA A 206 2.89 -6.86 17.51
N THR A 207 1.62 -7.10 17.84
CA THR A 207 1.18 -7.48 19.19
C THR A 207 0.72 -8.94 19.30
N HIS A 208 0.72 -9.71 18.20
CA HIS A 208 0.52 -11.18 18.23
C HIS A 208 1.84 -11.95 18.08
N LEU A 209 2.91 -11.25 17.68
CA LEU A 209 4.29 -11.75 17.69
C LEU A 209 5.04 -11.48 19.00
N LEU A 210 4.49 -10.61 19.86
CA LEU A 210 4.89 -10.44 21.26
C LEU A 210 4.00 -11.32 22.12
#